data_AF-A0A1U8CT07-F1
#
_entry.id   AF-A0A1U8CT07-F1
#
_cell.length_a   1.000
_cell.length_b   1.000
_cell.length_c   1.000
_cell.angle_alpha   90.00
_cell.angle_beta   90.00
_cell.angle_gamma   90.00
#
_symmetry.space_group_name_H-M   'P 1'
#
loop_
_entity.id
_entity.type
_entity.pdbx_description
1 polymer ?
#
loop_
_entity_poly.entity_id
_entity_poly.type
_entity_poly.pdbx_seq_one_letter_code
_entity_poly.pdbx_strand_id
1 'polypeptide(L)'
;MVRASHGVRKGAWYFEITVDEMPPDTAARLGWSQPLGNLQAPLGYDKFSYSWRSKKGTKFHQSIGKHYSSGYGQGDVLGFYINLPEDTETAKSLPDTYKDKVR
;
A
#
# COMPACT_ATOMS: atom_id res chain seq x y z
N MET A 1 -4.47 -9.36 3.30
CA MET A 1 -3.55 -8.20 3.18
C MET A 1 -2.67 -8.14 4.42
N VAL A 2 -1.39 -7.79 4.25
CA VAL A 2 -0.43 -7.55 5.33
C VAL A 2 0.14 -6.14 5.21
N ARG A 3 0.67 -5.57 6.30
CA ARG A 3 1.21 -4.20 6.35
C ARG A 3 2.56 -4.19 7.07
N ALA A 4 3.41 -3.23 6.71
CA ALA A 4 4.64 -2.96 7.46
C ALA A 4 4.32 -2.44 8.88
N SER A 5 5.31 -2.49 9.77
CA SER A 5 5.20 -2.02 11.15
C SER A 5 5.11 -0.49 11.29
N HIS A 6 5.53 0.25 10.27
CA HIS A 6 5.60 1.70 10.28
C HIS A 6 4.60 2.32 9.29
N GLY A 7 3.90 3.36 9.73
CA GLY A 7 3.03 4.19 8.91
C GLY A 7 3.65 5.56 8.61
N VAL A 8 3.26 6.16 7.49
CA VAL A 8 3.73 7.49 7.05
C VAL A 8 2.64 8.52 7.34
N ARG A 9 2.97 9.60 8.06
CA ARG A 9 2.05 10.71 8.38
C ARG A 9 2.27 11.96 7.51
N LYS A 10 3.50 12.19 7.06
CA LYS A 10 3.93 13.35 6.26
C LYS A 10 5.29 13.12 5.59
N GLY A 11 5.65 13.99 4.65
CA GLY A 11 6.95 14.01 3.99
C GLY A 11 7.11 12.95 2.90
N ALA A 12 8.34 12.85 2.39
CA ALA A 12 8.73 11.96 1.29
C ALA A 12 9.42 10.69 1.79
N TRP A 13 8.94 9.53 1.34
CA TRP A 13 9.41 8.22 1.77
C TRP A 13 9.52 7.27 0.58
N TYR A 14 10.44 6.32 0.70
CA TYR A 14 10.69 5.30 -0.31
C TYR A 14 10.93 3.95 0.35
N PHE A 15 10.45 2.89 -0.30
CA PHE A 15 10.80 1.51 0.02
C PHE A 15 10.76 0.66 -1.25
N GLU A 16 11.27 -0.56 -1.15
CA GLU A 16 11.28 -1.52 -2.24
C GLU A 16 10.58 -2.82 -1.85
N ILE A 17 10.03 -3.50 -2.85
CA ILE A 17 9.52 -4.87 -2.72
C ILE A 17 10.25 -5.72 -3.76
N THR A 18 10.89 -6.79 -3.29
CA THR A 18 11.45 -7.83 -4.16
C THR A 18 10.41 -8.94 -4.35
N VAL A 19 10.22 -9.38 -5.58
CA VAL A 19 9.30 -10.47 -5.92
C VAL A 19 10.09 -11.76 -6.13
N ASP A 20 10.30 -12.52 -5.04
CA ASP A 20 11.12 -13.74 -5.09
C ASP A 20 10.46 -14.87 -5.88
N GLU A 21 9.15 -15.06 -5.68
CA GLU A 21 8.37 -16.13 -6.33
C GLU A 21 7.04 -15.59 -6.83
N MET A 22 6.70 -15.90 -8.09
CA MET A 22 5.38 -15.62 -8.66
C MET A 22 4.99 -16.73 -9.62
N PRO A 23 4.51 -17.89 -9.11
CA PRO A 23 4.12 -19.02 -9.93
C PRO A 23 3.01 -18.66 -10.93
N PRO A 24 2.82 -19.47 -11.99
CA PRO A 24 1.69 -19.31 -12.90
C PRO A 24 0.36 -19.20 -12.15
N ASP A 25 -0.55 -18.40 -12.70
CA ASP A 25 -1.86 -18.09 -12.12
C ASP A 25 -1.90 -17.38 -10.76
N THR A 26 -0.75 -17.03 -10.19
CA THR A 26 -0.70 -16.12 -9.05
C THR A 26 -0.77 -14.65 -9.47
N ALA A 27 -1.21 -13.79 -8.55
CA ALA A 27 -1.15 -12.34 -8.73
C ALA A 27 -1.01 -11.67 -7.36
N ALA A 28 -0.13 -10.67 -7.29
CA ALA A 28 0.03 -9.83 -6.12
C ALA A 28 -0.54 -8.43 -6.39
N ARG A 29 -0.94 -7.74 -5.32
CA ARG A 29 -1.23 -6.31 -5.32
C ARG A 29 -0.37 -5.63 -4.27
N LEU A 30 0.45 -4.68 -4.70
CA LEU A 30 1.42 -3.96 -3.87
C LEU A 30 1.07 -2.46 -3.85
N GLY A 31 1.35 -1.76 -2.76
CA GLY A 31 1.05 -0.34 -2.64
C GLY A 31 0.79 0.12 -1.21
N TRP A 32 -0.11 1.09 -1.04
CA TRP A 32 -0.35 1.77 0.24
C TRP A 32 -1.79 1.59 0.72
N SER A 33 -1.96 1.50 2.03
CA SER A 33 -3.27 1.42 2.70
C SER A 33 -3.28 2.28 3.95
N GLN A 34 -4.37 3.02 4.15
CA GLN A 34 -4.67 3.72 5.40
C GLN A 34 -5.19 2.72 6.46
N PRO A 35 -5.27 3.11 7.74
CA PRO A 35 -5.61 2.19 8.84
C PRO A 35 -6.95 1.45 8.65
N LEU A 36 -7.96 2.13 8.10
CA LEU A 36 -9.31 1.61 7.88
C LEU A 36 -9.43 0.62 6.70
N GLY A 37 -8.32 0.28 6.03
CA GLY A 37 -8.31 -0.73 4.98
C GLY A 37 -8.65 -2.12 5.52
N ASN A 38 -9.56 -2.84 4.85
CA ASN A 38 -9.96 -4.19 5.28
C ASN A 38 -8.85 -5.21 4.99
N LEU A 39 -8.28 -5.80 6.05
CA LEU A 39 -7.17 -6.75 5.94
C LEU A 39 -7.54 -8.05 5.19
N GLN A 40 -8.82 -8.43 5.14
CA GLN A 40 -9.27 -9.63 4.42
C GLN A 40 -9.54 -9.37 2.93
N ALA A 41 -9.58 -8.11 2.49
CA ALA A 41 -9.79 -7.74 1.11
C ALA A 41 -8.45 -7.62 0.34
N PRO A 42 -8.45 -7.75 -1.00
CA PRO A 42 -7.29 -7.39 -1.80
C PRO A 42 -7.03 -5.88 -1.70
N LEU A 43 -5.76 -5.49 -1.65
CA LEU A 43 -5.37 -4.08 -1.63
C LEU A 43 -6.00 -3.32 -2.81
N GLY A 44 -6.53 -2.12 -2.56
CA GLY A 44 -7.28 -1.31 -3.53
C GLY A 44 -8.76 -1.69 -3.66
N TYR A 45 -9.30 -2.57 -2.81
CA TYR A 45 -10.74 -2.90 -2.77
C TYR A 45 -11.60 -1.71 -2.29
N ASP A 46 -11.16 -1.04 -1.24
CA ASP A 46 -11.86 0.07 -0.59
C ASP A 46 -11.31 1.43 -1.03
N LYS A 47 -11.89 2.50 -0.46
CA LYS A 47 -11.44 3.89 -0.65
C LYS A 47 -10.18 4.24 0.14
N PHE A 48 -9.71 3.35 1.02
CA PHE A 48 -8.59 3.59 1.93
C PHE A 48 -7.29 3.00 1.41
N SER A 49 -7.30 2.36 0.24
CA SER A 49 -6.14 1.68 -0.32
C SER A 49 -5.94 1.95 -1.80
N TYR A 50 -4.68 1.93 -2.22
CA TYR A 50 -4.22 2.15 -3.59
C TYR A 50 -3.18 1.09 -3.89
N SER A 51 -3.33 0.37 -5.00
CA SER A 51 -2.41 -0.71 -5.36
C SER A 51 -2.08 -0.76 -6.82
N TRP A 52 -1.03 -1.51 -7.11
CA TRP A 52 -0.60 -1.94 -8.42
C TRP A 52 -0.61 -3.46 -8.46
N ARG A 53 -1.27 -4.04 -9.47
CA ARG A 53 -1.39 -5.49 -9.65
C ARG A 53 -0.34 -5.99 -10.64
N SER A 54 0.33 -7.10 -10.32
CA SER A 54 1.34 -7.76 -11.16
C SER A 54 0.83 -8.03 -12.58
N LYS A 55 -0.32 -8.71 -12.68
CA LYS A 55 -0.97 -8.99 -13.97
C LYS A 55 -1.40 -7.70 -14.66
N LYS A 56 -0.81 -7.46 -15.85
CA LYS A 56 -1.11 -6.37 -16.79
C LYS A 56 -0.81 -4.95 -16.28
N GLY A 57 -0.09 -4.82 -15.17
CA GLY A 57 0.35 -3.52 -14.64
C GLY A 57 -0.79 -2.55 -14.37
N THR A 58 -1.88 -3.04 -13.79
CA THR A 58 -3.09 -2.24 -13.53
C THR A 58 -3.08 -1.66 -12.12
N LYS A 59 -3.38 -0.38 -11.98
CA LYS A 59 -3.62 0.26 -10.67
C LYS A 59 -5.07 0.06 -10.22
N PHE A 60 -5.28 -0.20 -8.93
CA PHE A 60 -6.58 -0.43 -8.30
C PHE A 60 -6.82 0.52 -7.13
N HIS A 61 -8.03 1.07 -7.08
CA HIS A 61 -8.57 1.85 -5.98
C HIS A 61 -10.10 1.76 -6.03
N GLN A 62 -10.77 1.60 -4.88
CA GLN A 62 -12.23 1.38 -4.82
C GLN A 62 -12.71 0.25 -5.75
N SER A 63 -11.93 -0.83 -5.83
CA SER A 63 -12.18 -1.97 -6.74
C SER A 63 -12.16 -1.64 -8.23
N ILE A 64 -11.78 -0.42 -8.62
CA ILE A 64 -11.72 0.02 -10.02
C ILE A 64 -10.28 -0.14 -10.51
N GLY A 65 -10.10 -1.02 -11.50
CA GLY A 65 -8.83 -1.24 -12.18
C GLY A 65 -8.66 -0.30 -13.36
N LYS A 66 -7.50 0.36 -13.47
CA LYS A 66 -7.09 1.16 -14.65
C LYS A 66 -5.72 0.71 -15.11
N HIS A 67 -5.50 0.66 -16.42
CA HIS A 67 -4.15 0.43 -16.96
C HIS A 67 -3.21 1.54 -16.47
N TYR A 68 -1.98 1.18 -16.12
CA TYR A 68 -1.02 2.10 -15.52
C TYR A 68 0.40 1.89 -16.06
N SER A 69 0.79 0.63 -16.26
CA SER A 69 2.11 0.26 -16.77
C SER A 69 2.07 -1.15 -17.36
N SER A 70 3.22 -1.66 -17.79
CA SER A 70 3.44 -3.09 -17.99
C SER A 70 3.30 -3.86 -16.67
N GLY A 71 3.03 -5.16 -16.77
CA GLY A 71 3.05 -6.02 -15.59
C GLY A 71 4.46 -6.16 -15.02
N TYR A 72 4.54 -6.40 -13.71
CA TYR A 72 5.75 -6.85 -13.03
C TYR A 72 5.66 -8.36 -12.75
N GLY A 73 6.79 -8.99 -12.54
CA GLY A 73 6.91 -10.44 -12.38
C GLY A 73 7.97 -10.87 -11.37
N GLN A 74 8.23 -12.18 -11.36
CA GLN A 74 9.26 -12.80 -10.53
C GLN A 74 10.64 -12.25 -10.89
N GLY A 75 11.45 -11.95 -9.87
CA GLY A 75 12.79 -11.37 -9.99
C GLY A 75 12.80 -9.83 -10.03
N ASP A 76 11.65 -9.17 -10.15
CA ASP A 76 11.59 -7.72 -10.14
C ASP A 76 11.84 -7.15 -8.73
N VAL A 77 12.62 -6.07 -8.66
CA VAL A 77 12.74 -5.19 -7.49
C VAL A 77 12.01 -3.90 -7.80
N LEU A 78 10.93 -3.65 -7.07
CA LEU A 78 9.98 -2.58 -7.37
C LEU A 78 10.09 -1.46 -6.34
N GLY A 79 10.42 -0.26 -6.81
CA GLY A 79 10.47 0.95 -6.00
C GLY A 79 9.10 1.59 -5.77
N PHE A 80 8.82 1.97 -4.53
CA PHE A 80 7.59 2.63 -4.10
C PHE A 80 7.91 3.94 -3.40
N TYR A 81 7.68 5.05 -4.11
CA TYR A 81 7.81 6.40 -3.56
C TYR A 81 6.45 6.99 -3.19
N ILE A 82 6.36 7.62 -2.03
CA ILE A 82 5.20 8.41 -1.61
C ILE A 82 5.66 9.74 -1.02
N ASN A 83 4.97 10.83 -1.36
CA ASN A 83 5.15 12.13 -0.75
C ASN A 83 3.82 12.63 -0.21
N LEU A 84 3.75 12.88 1.09
CA LEU A 84 2.59 13.43 1.77
C LEU A 84 2.90 14.88 2.19
N PRO A 85 1.92 15.80 2.16
CA PRO A 85 2.09 17.15 2.68
C PRO A 85 2.60 17.17 4.13
N GLU A 86 3.31 18.23 4.54
CA GLU A 86 3.72 18.39 5.93
C GLU A 86 2.53 18.57 6.88
N ASP A 87 1.50 19.28 6.41
CA ASP A 87 0.34 19.70 7.19
C ASP A 87 -0.86 18.76 7.08
N THR A 88 -0.64 17.43 7.10
CA THR A 88 -1.77 16.49 7.17
C THR A 88 -2.49 16.59 8.51
N GLU A 89 -3.80 16.33 8.54
CA GLU A 89 -4.56 16.27 9.80
C GLU A 89 -3.97 15.25 10.78
N THR A 90 -3.47 14.13 10.24
CA THR A 90 -2.77 13.14 11.04
C THR A 90 -1.41 13.65 11.50
N ALA A 91 -0.69 14.51 10.79
CA ALA A 91 0.56 15.09 11.28
C ALA A 91 0.34 16.12 12.40
N LYS A 92 -0.77 16.87 12.34
CA LYS A 92 -1.15 17.88 13.34
C LYS A 92 -1.69 17.28 14.63
N SER A 93 -2.15 16.03 14.61
CA SER A 93 -2.64 15.37 15.82
C SER A 93 -1.50 15.18 16.83
N LEU A 94 -1.80 15.39 18.11
CA LEU A 94 -0.89 15.07 19.22
C LEU A 94 -0.32 13.65 19.05
N PRO A 95 0.91 13.36 19.52
CA PRO A 95 1.48 12.02 19.45
C PRO A 95 0.53 10.98 20.05
N ASP A 96 0.64 9.72 19.62
CA ASP A 96 -0.13 8.55 20.09
C ASP A 96 0.18 8.18 21.56
N THR A 97 0.25 9.16 22.47
CA THR A 97 0.57 8.97 23.88
C THR A 97 -0.60 8.43 24.70
N TYR A 98 -1.82 8.46 24.16
CA TYR A 98 -2.92 7.69 24.74
C TYR A 98 -3.09 6.38 23.98
N LYS A 99 -2.32 5.37 24.40
CA LYS A 99 -2.58 3.98 24.01
C LYS A 99 -3.68 3.47 24.93
N ASP A 100 -4.82 3.08 24.36
CA ASP A 100 -5.80 2.27 25.08
C ASP A 100 -5.11 0.97 25.51
N LYS A 101 -4.67 0.95 26.77
CA LYS A 101 -4.21 -0.27 27.41
C LYS A 101 -5.45 -1.04 27.83
N VAL A 102 -5.99 -1.84 26.90
CA VAL A 102 -6.96 -2.86 27.27
C VAL A 102 -6.21 -3.90 28.11
N ARG A 103 -6.60 -4.01 29.37
CA ARG A 103 -6.09 -4.99 30.33
C ARG A 103 -6.68 -6.37 30.05
#